data_AF-A0A2B7XAU0-F1
#
_entry.id   AF-A0A2B7XAU0-F1
#
_cell.length_a   1.000
_cell.length_b   1.000
_cell.length_c   1.000
_cell.angle_alpha   90.00
_cell.angle_beta   90.00
_cell.angle_gamma   90.00
#
_symmetry.space_group_name_H-M   'P 1'
#
loop_
_entity.id
_entity.type
_entity.pdbx_description
1 polymer ?
#
loop_
_entity_poly.entity_id
_entity_poly.type
_entity_poly.pdbx_seq_one_letter_code
_entity_poly.pdbx_strand_id
1 'polypeptide(L)'
;SAFDSAHPYYDAKSNRENPKWEVVHVEFRRKFNDLIPLTQLKAFGKPGSALETLQMLKQSRLSVSAVGAKHWEFIMGLVAKNEG
;
A
#
# COMPACT_ATOMS: atom_id res chain seq x y z
N SER A 1 11.00 -9.36 14.58
CA SER A 1 12.26 -9.33 13.83
C SER A 1 12.45 -10.65 13.11
N ALA A 2 13.06 -10.64 11.92
CA ALA A 2 13.44 -11.86 11.21
C ALA A 2 14.53 -12.68 11.94
N PHE A 3 15.20 -12.10 12.93
CA PHE A 3 16.31 -12.73 13.66
C PHE A 3 15.97 -13.21 15.07
N ASP A 4 14.75 -12.95 15.54
CA ASP A 4 14.29 -13.33 16.88
C ASP A 4 13.38 -14.55 16.76
N SER A 5 13.78 -15.70 17.32
CA SER A 5 13.06 -16.97 17.22
C SER A 5 11.69 -16.98 17.88
N ALA A 6 11.44 -16.08 18.83
CA ALA A 6 10.13 -15.92 19.45
C ALA A 6 9.17 -15.04 18.62
N HIS A 7 9.67 -14.36 17.58
CA HIS A 7 8.88 -13.40 16.83
C HIS A 7 8.05 -14.06 15.72
N PRO A 8 6.79 -13.63 15.48
CA PRO A 8 5.92 -14.18 14.42
C PRO A 8 6.45 -14.09 12.97
N TYR A 9 7.53 -13.35 12.74
CA TYR A 9 8.13 -13.13 11.42
C TYR A 9 9.59 -13.60 11.40
N TYR A 10 9.97 -14.48 12.34
CA TYR A 10 11.29 -15.10 12.38
C TYR A 10 11.59 -15.86 11.09
N ASP A 11 12.82 -15.75 10.61
CA ASP A 11 13.32 -16.53 9.49
C ASP A 11 14.72 -17.06 9.82
N ALA A 12 14.81 -18.33 10.19
CA ALA A 12 16.06 -19.03 10.50
C ALA A 12 17.08 -19.00 9.35
N LYS A 13 16.64 -18.73 8.12
CA LYS A 13 17.50 -18.65 6.93
C LYS A 13 17.90 -17.22 6.58
N SER A 14 17.53 -16.22 7.38
CA SER A 14 17.97 -14.84 7.18
C SER A 14 19.31 -14.63 7.90
N ASN A 15 20.31 -14.17 7.17
CA ASN A 15 21.63 -13.88 7.72
C ASN A 15 21.79 -12.37 8.02
N ARG A 16 22.57 -11.97 9.04
CA ARG A 16 22.77 -10.56 9.39
C ARG A 16 23.70 -9.83 8.44
N GLU A 17 24.70 -10.50 7.84
CA GLU A 17 25.60 -9.86 6.88
C GLU A 17 24.94 -9.65 5.50
N ASN A 18 23.87 -10.41 5.21
CA ASN A 18 23.06 -10.27 3.99
C ASN A 18 21.58 -10.58 4.31
N PRO A 19 20.85 -9.64 4.93
CA PRO A 19 19.48 -9.86 5.38
C PRO A 19 18.53 -10.06 4.20
N LYS A 20 17.61 -11.02 4.33
CA LYS A 20 16.56 -11.26 3.32
C LYS A 20 15.41 -10.26 3.41
N TRP A 21 15.22 -9.70 4.59
CA TRP A 21 14.08 -8.86 4.92
C TRP A 21 14.57 -7.48 5.31
N GLU A 22 14.03 -6.49 4.64
CA GLU A 22 14.26 -5.08 4.95
C GLU A 22 13.03 -4.49 5.64
N VAL A 23 13.27 -3.47 6.46
CA VAL A 23 12.22 -2.71 7.14
C VAL A 23 12.46 -1.23 6.89
N VAL A 24 11.38 -0.49 6.68
CA VAL A 24 11.40 0.96 6.60
C VAL A 24 10.60 1.55 7.74
N HIS A 25 11.03 2.72 8.22
CA HIS A 25 10.28 3.47 9.21
C HIS A 25 9.41 4.51 8.50
N VAL A 26 8.15 4.60 8.93
CA VAL A 26 7.19 5.59 8.43
C VAL A 26 6.70 6.44 9.59
N GLU A 27 6.36 7.69 9.30
CA GLU A 27 5.75 8.60 10.25
C GLU A 27 4.28 8.86 9.86
N PHE A 28 3.45 9.09 10.87
CA PHE A 28 2.08 9.53 10.64
C PHE A 28 2.09 10.96 10.12
N ARG A 29 1.43 11.20 8.98
CA ARG A 29 1.30 12.54 8.38
C ARG A 29 -0.07 13.15 8.67
N ARG A 30 -1.14 12.47 8.27
CA ARG A 30 -2.53 12.87 8.53
C ARG A 30 -3.47 11.68 8.35
N LYS A 31 -4.68 11.81 8.87
CA LYS A 31 -5.82 10.94 8.58
C LYS A 31 -6.75 11.64 7.59
N PHE A 32 -7.44 10.90 6.74
CA PHE A 32 -8.55 11.44 5.94
C PHE A 32 -9.80 11.56 6.82
N ASN A 33 -10.64 12.56 6.57
CA ASN A 33 -11.91 12.72 7.30
C ASN A 33 -12.80 11.49 7.11
N ASP A 34 -12.92 11.04 5.86
CA ASP A 34 -13.66 9.83 5.48
C ASP A 34 -12.74 8.73 4.96
N LEU A 35 -13.13 7.47 5.25
CA LEU A 35 -12.50 6.31 4.66
C LEU A 35 -12.81 6.24 3.16
N ILE A 36 -11.80 5.97 2.33
CA ILE A 36 -12.01 5.55 0.93
C ILE A 36 -12.13 4.02 0.91
N PRO A 37 -13.32 3.44 0.71
CA PRO A 37 -13.49 1.99 0.77
C PRO A 37 -12.87 1.29 -0.44
N LEU A 38 -12.40 0.05 -0.25
CA LEU A 38 -11.86 -0.76 -1.35
C LEU A 38 -12.87 -0.96 -2.49
N THR A 39 -14.17 -1.05 -2.18
CA THR A 39 -15.24 -1.16 -3.19
C THR A 39 -15.28 0.05 -4.13
N GLN A 40 -15.06 1.25 -3.59
CA GLN A 40 -14.97 2.49 -4.37
C GLN A 40 -13.71 2.48 -5.25
N LEU A 41 -12.55 2.13 -4.72
CA LEU A 41 -11.31 2.03 -5.51
C LEU A 41 -11.43 0.99 -6.64
N LYS A 42 -12.05 -0.16 -6.38
CA LYS A 42 -12.32 -1.19 -7.40
C LYS A 42 -13.22 -0.69 -8.52
N ALA A 43 -14.18 0.19 -8.24
CA ALA A 43 -15.02 0.78 -9.29
C ALA A 43 -14.18 1.62 -10.26
N PHE A 44 -13.20 2.36 -9.76
CA PHE A 44 -12.23 3.12 -10.58
C PHE A 44 -11.11 2.27 -11.16
N GLY A 45 -11.02 0.98 -10.82
CA GLY A 45 -10.05 0.02 -11.37
C GLY A 45 -10.55 -0.77 -12.58
N LYS A 46 -11.78 -0.51 -13.05
CA LYS A 46 -12.32 -1.14 -14.26
C LYS A 46 -11.57 -0.67 -15.52
N PRO A 47 -11.58 -1.43 -16.62
CA PRO A 47 -10.96 -1.02 -17.88
C PRO A 47 -11.42 0.38 -18.32
N GLY A 48 -10.48 1.22 -18.76
CA GLY A 48 -10.72 2.61 -19.17
C GLY A 48 -10.87 3.62 -18.02
N SER A 49 -10.75 3.19 -16.76
CA SER A 49 -10.89 4.08 -15.59
C SER A 49 -9.56 4.55 -15.03
N ALA A 50 -9.60 5.60 -14.19
CA ALA A 50 -8.41 6.29 -13.70
C ALA A 50 -7.42 5.41 -12.91
N LEU A 51 -7.88 4.32 -12.28
CA LEU A 51 -7.04 3.40 -11.51
C LEU A 51 -6.85 2.04 -12.21
N GLU A 52 -7.15 1.94 -13.51
CA GLU A 52 -7.08 0.69 -14.27
C GLU A 52 -5.73 -0.02 -14.11
N THR A 53 -4.63 0.72 -14.00
CA THR A 53 -3.28 0.14 -13.92
C THR A 53 -2.67 0.20 -12.51
N LEU A 54 -3.45 0.55 -11.49
CA LEU A 54 -2.98 0.57 -10.11
C LEU A 54 -2.61 -0.85 -9.64
N GLN A 55 -1.34 -1.05 -9.29
CA GLN A 55 -0.79 -2.37 -8.95
C GLN A 55 -1.55 -3.04 -7.81
N MET A 56 -1.91 -2.29 -6.76
CA MET A 56 -2.67 -2.80 -5.61
C MET A 56 -4.00 -3.47 -6.01
N LEU A 57 -4.68 -2.99 -7.04
CA LEU A 57 -5.96 -3.55 -7.49
C LEU A 57 -5.78 -4.83 -8.33
N LYS A 58 -4.61 -5.02 -8.94
CA LYS A 58 -4.31 -6.19 -9.79
C LYS A 58 -3.61 -7.32 -9.03
N GLN A 59 -2.79 -6.99 -8.05
CA GLN A 59 -1.95 -7.95 -7.32
C GLN A 59 -2.42 -8.07 -5.87
N SER A 60 -3.50 -8.81 -5.65
CA SER A 60 -4.21 -8.90 -4.37
C SER A 60 -3.39 -9.44 -3.19
N ARG A 61 -2.24 -10.09 -3.46
CA ARG A 61 -1.34 -10.66 -2.44
C ARG A 61 -0.06 -9.85 -2.25
N LEU A 62 0.07 -8.69 -2.90
CA LEU A 62 1.23 -7.80 -2.73
C LEU A 62 0.92 -6.73 -1.67
N SER A 63 1.64 -6.75 -0.56
CA SER A 63 1.44 -5.84 0.58
C SER A 63 2.14 -4.49 0.43
N VAL A 64 3.15 -4.39 -0.43
CA VAL A 64 3.87 -3.15 -0.76
C VAL A 64 3.84 -2.98 -2.27
N SER A 65 3.16 -1.95 -2.75
CA SER A 65 2.97 -1.72 -4.19
C SER A 65 3.30 -0.29 -4.57
N ALA A 66 3.83 -0.10 -5.78
CA ALA A 66 4.07 1.23 -6.31
C ALA A 66 2.76 1.96 -6.62
N VAL A 67 2.75 3.28 -6.41
CA VAL A 67 1.66 4.17 -6.80
C VAL A 67 2.24 5.22 -7.74
N GLY A 68 1.84 5.18 -9.01
CA GLY A 68 2.24 6.19 -9.99
C GLY A 68 1.60 7.55 -9.69
N ALA A 69 2.24 8.64 -10.11
CA ALA A 69 1.80 10.01 -9.83
C ALA A 69 0.32 10.27 -10.22
N LYS A 70 -0.11 9.84 -11.41
CA LYS A 70 -1.51 9.99 -11.85
C LYS A 70 -2.52 9.27 -10.95
N HIS A 71 -2.16 8.07 -10.47
CA HIS A 71 -3.01 7.33 -9.54
C HIS A 71 -3.08 8.03 -8.18
N TRP A 72 -1.94 8.52 -7.69
CA TRP A 72 -1.85 9.27 -6.44
C TRP A 72 -2.70 10.55 -6.49
N GLU A 73 -2.54 11.36 -7.53
CA GLU A 73 -3.31 12.59 -7.75
C GLU A 73 -4.81 12.30 -7.80
N PHE A 74 -5.23 11.26 -8.51
CA PHE A 74 -6.63 10.86 -8.56
C PHE A 74 -7.18 10.48 -7.18
N ILE A 75 -6.46 9.65 -6.41
CA ILE A 75 -6.87 9.23 -5.06
C ILE A 75 -6.96 10.44 -4.14
N MET A 76 -5.98 11.35 -4.17
CA MET A 76 -5.99 12.57 -3.37
C MET A 76 -7.12 13.51 -3.77
N GLY A 77 -7.52 13.53 -5.05
CA GLY A 77 -8.71 14.22 -5.52
C GLY A 77 -10.01 13.66 -4.94
N LEU A 78 -10.11 12.35 -4.71
CA LEU A 78 -11.24 11.74 -3.99
C LEU A 78 -11.27 12.19 -2.53
N VAL A 79 -10.10 12.23 -1.88
CA VAL A 79 -9.99 12.71 -0.50
C VAL A 79 -10.47 14.15 -0.38
N ALA A 80 -9.98 15.05 -1.24
CA ALA A 80 -10.36 16.46 -1.20
C ALA A 80 -11.87 16.69 -1.43
N LYS A 81 -12.50 15.88 -2.29
CA LYS A 81 -13.96 15.93 -2.51
C LYS A 81 -14.78 15.45 -1.32
N ASN A 82 -14.26 14.54 -0.52
CA ASN A 82 -14.94 14.06 0.68
C ASN A 82 -14.72 14.99 1.88
N GLU A 83 -13.66 15.82 1.84
CA GLU A 83 -13.33 16.76 2.91
C GLU A 83 -14.02 18.12 2.79
N GLY A 84 -14.66 18.41 1.65
CA GLY A 84 -15.41 19.66 1.38
C GLY A 84 -16.92 19.47 1.44
#